data_AF-Q4T8R2-F1
#
_entry.id   AF-Q4T8R2-F1
#
_cell.length_a   1.000
_cell.length_b   1.000
_cell.length_c   1.000
_cell.angle_alpha   90.00
_cell.angle_beta   90.00
_cell.angle_gamma   90.00
#
_symmetry.space_group_name_H-M   'P 1'
#
loop_
_entity.id
_entity.type
_entity.pdbx_description
1 polymer ?
#
loop_
_entity_poly.entity_id
_entity_poly.type
_entity_poly.pdbx_seq_one_letter_code
_entity_poly.pdbx_strand_id
1 'polypeptide(L)'
;MPPLSLAFAGPSDPAPQADRVDRPGSSSMTRRVAVVGGGSSGLACIKCCLDEALEPVCFESSDDIGGLWRFKEDPESDRASIYHSVIINTSKEMMCFSDFPIPAHFPNYMHNSLIMDYFRLYADNFHLTKHIRFNTKVLQVKQRSDFSKSGQWDVETENKDGKKERHIFDAVMICIGHHCYPNLPLQDFPGIDTFTGKYFHSRDYKTPEEWRNKKAVVIGIGNSGGDIAVELSRVTKQVYLSTRRGAWILNRVSIKGLPLDMLKNRIMAILRVILPFGMICSVAEKQLNQRFDHSLYNLKPKHRLFSQHPTVNDDLPNRILSGTIQVKPNIRRFQGSSVEFDDGSVVEDVDLVVFATGYRFSFPFLPSNVTSVSENQTSLYKYVFPPELQRPTLAIIGLVQPLGAIMPISEMQARWAHESSKYRLRGPGKWPGARQAILTQWERVARPMQTRACDEPKPRRSLVW
;
A
#
# COMPACT_ATOMS: atom_id res chain seq x y z
N MET A 1 34.32 -43.64 44.10
CA MET A 1 33.70 -44.97 44.25
C MET A 1 32.33 -44.95 43.61
N PRO A 2 31.88 -46.07 43.01
CA PRO A 2 31.12 -46.12 41.77
C PRO A 2 29.60 -46.33 42.01
N PRO A 3 28.80 -46.87 41.07
CA PRO A 3 27.74 -46.16 40.34
C PRO A 3 26.32 -46.65 40.72
N LEU A 4 25.27 -46.01 40.21
CA LEU A 4 23.96 -46.67 40.07
C LEU A 4 23.18 -46.08 38.89
N SER A 5 22.93 -46.95 37.92
CA SER A 5 22.08 -46.79 36.74
C SER A 5 20.61 -46.64 37.10
N LEU A 6 19.83 -45.97 36.24
CA LEU A 6 18.46 -46.35 35.82
C LEU A 6 18.04 -45.35 34.71
N ALA A 7 18.13 -45.75 33.44
CA ALA A 7 17.07 -46.37 32.65
C ALA A 7 16.17 -45.32 31.97
N PHE A 8 16.36 -45.19 30.65
CA PHE A 8 15.49 -44.47 29.73
C PHE A 8 14.15 -45.19 29.61
N ALA A 9 13.04 -44.47 29.78
CA ALA A 9 11.72 -44.86 29.31
C ALA A 9 11.37 -44.02 28.07
N GLY A 10 10.95 -44.70 27.00
CA GLY A 10 10.64 -44.14 25.69
C GLY A 10 9.34 -43.31 25.61
N PRO A 11 8.97 -42.86 24.40
CA PRO A 11 7.91 -41.89 24.19
C PRO A 11 6.52 -42.52 24.34
N SER A 12 5.66 -41.92 25.15
CA SER A 12 4.24 -42.26 25.25
C SER A 12 3.44 -41.65 24.10
N ASP A 13 2.63 -42.52 23.49
CA ASP A 13 1.66 -42.45 22.39
C ASP A 13 1.00 -41.12 21.94
N PRO A 14 0.54 -41.06 20.67
CA PRO A 14 -0.03 -39.87 20.05
C PRO A 14 -1.49 -39.61 20.47
N ALA A 15 -1.87 -38.33 20.45
CA ALA A 15 -3.21 -37.85 20.75
C ALA A 15 -4.29 -38.47 19.82
N PRO A 16 -5.51 -38.70 20.31
CA PRO A 16 -6.55 -39.39 19.54
C PRO A 16 -7.03 -38.54 18.35
N GLN A 17 -7.03 -39.15 17.17
CA GLN A 17 -7.70 -38.65 15.97
C GLN A 17 -9.20 -38.54 16.24
N ALA A 18 -9.75 -37.33 16.11
CA ALA A 18 -11.18 -37.13 16.12
C ALA A 18 -11.78 -37.67 14.81
N ASP A 19 -12.63 -38.68 14.92
CA ASP A 19 -13.41 -39.25 13.83
C ASP A 19 -14.22 -38.17 13.09
N ARG A 20 -13.96 -38.02 11.79
CA ARG A 20 -14.83 -37.26 10.88
C ARG A 20 -16.07 -38.10 10.63
N VAL A 21 -17.21 -37.61 11.14
CA VAL A 21 -18.52 -38.08 10.70
C VAL A 21 -18.75 -37.58 9.28
N ASP A 22 -18.51 -38.44 8.28
CA ASP A 22 -18.90 -38.19 6.89
C ASP A 22 -20.43 -38.15 6.79
N ARG A 23 -20.96 -36.99 6.40
CA ARG A 23 -22.34 -36.86 5.93
C ARG A 23 -22.36 -37.17 4.43
N PRO A 24 -23.20 -38.10 3.95
CA PRO A 24 -23.30 -38.38 2.52
C PRO A 24 -24.16 -37.30 1.83
N GLY A 25 -23.71 -36.83 0.67
CA GLY A 25 -24.57 -36.14 -0.31
C GLY A 25 -24.58 -34.60 -0.28
N SER A 26 -23.43 -33.97 -0.54
CA SER A 26 -23.36 -32.69 -1.26
C SER A 26 -21.93 -32.52 -1.75
N SER A 27 -21.69 -32.69 -3.04
CA SER A 27 -20.48 -32.17 -3.68
C SER A 27 -20.54 -30.65 -3.60
N SER A 28 -20.08 -30.09 -2.48
CA SER A 28 -19.88 -28.65 -2.34
C SER A 28 -18.80 -28.24 -3.32
N MET A 29 -19.19 -27.91 -4.55
CA MET A 29 -18.32 -27.35 -5.57
C MET A 29 -17.53 -26.19 -4.95
N THR A 30 -16.21 -26.34 -4.88
CA THR A 30 -15.32 -25.28 -4.39
C THR A 30 -15.53 -24.05 -5.25
N ARG A 31 -15.82 -22.90 -4.62
CA ARG A 31 -16.06 -21.66 -5.36
C ARG A 31 -14.76 -21.14 -5.98
N ARG A 32 -14.80 -20.80 -7.26
CA ARG A 32 -13.66 -20.30 -8.02
C ARG A 32 -13.66 -18.77 -7.99
N VAL A 33 -12.51 -18.17 -7.65
CA VAL A 33 -12.36 -16.72 -7.54
C VAL A 33 -11.30 -16.22 -8.52
N ALA A 34 -11.66 -15.26 -9.37
CA ALA A 34 -10.68 -14.58 -10.21
C ALA A 34 -10.01 -13.47 -9.40
N VAL A 35 -8.67 -13.45 -9.35
CA VAL A 35 -7.89 -12.34 -8.79
C VAL A 35 -7.17 -11.63 -9.94
N VAL A 36 -7.44 -10.33 -10.13
CA VAL A 36 -6.87 -9.56 -11.26
C VAL A 36 -5.69 -8.71 -10.78
N GLY A 37 -4.47 -9.15 -11.11
CA GLY A 37 -3.21 -8.52 -10.71
C GLY A 37 -2.50 -9.26 -9.56
N GLY A 38 -1.20 -9.53 -9.74
CA GLY A 38 -0.29 -10.23 -8.82
C GLY A 38 0.59 -9.30 -7.97
N GLY A 39 0.14 -8.06 -7.74
CA GLY A 39 0.77 -7.13 -6.79
C GLY A 39 0.50 -7.49 -5.32
N SER A 40 0.88 -6.61 -4.38
CA SER A 40 0.69 -6.85 -2.94
C SER A 40 -0.76 -7.17 -2.56
N SER A 41 -1.74 -6.44 -3.13
CA SER A 41 -3.16 -6.70 -2.93
C SER A 41 -3.59 -8.07 -3.48
N GLY A 42 -3.06 -8.47 -4.64
CA GLY A 42 -3.34 -9.75 -5.27
C GLY A 42 -2.82 -10.93 -4.45
N LEU A 43 -1.57 -10.85 -3.97
CA LEU A 43 -0.98 -11.86 -3.09
C LEU A 43 -1.81 -12.05 -1.82
N ALA A 44 -2.24 -10.96 -1.19
CA ALA A 44 -3.13 -11.00 -0.03
C ALA A 44 -4.48 -11.67 -0.36
N CYS A 45 -5.07 -11.38 -1.52
CA CYS A 45 -6.32 -11.98 -1.98
C CYS A 45 -6.20 -13.49 -2.21
N ILE A 46 -5.13 -13.95 -2.88
CA ILE A 46 -4.87 -15.38 -3.10
C ILE A 46 -4.79 -16.09 -1.76
N LYS A 47 -3.95 -15.58 -0.84
CA LYS A 47 -3.78 -16.19 0.49
C LYS A 47 -5.09 -16.24 1.27
N CYS A 48 -5.86 -15.14 1.31
CA CYS A 48 -7.15 -15.11 1.99
C CYS A 48 -8.19 -16.05 1.36
N CYS A 49 -8.16 -16.26 0.04
CA CYS A 49 -8.99 -17.26 -0.61
C CYS A 49 -8.63 -18.68 -0.17
N LEU A 50 -7.34 -18.99 -0.05
CA LEU A 50 -6.85 -20.31 0.37
C LEU A 50 -7.21 -20.61 1.83
N ASP A 51 -7.05 -19.64 2.74
CA ASP A 51 -7.43 -19.77 4.16
C ASP A 51 -8.90 -20.17 4.34
N GLU A 52 -9.73 -19.82 3.36
CA GLU A 52 -11.18 -20.00 3.37
C GLU A 52 -11.66 -21.14 2.47
N ALA A 53 -10.71 -21.97 2.00
CA ALA A 53 -10.94 -23.11 1.12
C ALA A 53 -11.68 -22.74 -0.19
N LEU A 54 -11.37 -21.57 -0.76
CA LEU A 54 -11.75 -21.20 -2.12
C LEU A 54 -10.66 -21.60 -3.11
N GLU A 55 -10.99 -21.60 -4.40
CA GLU A 55 -10.03 -21.86 -5.48
C GLU A 55 -9.69 -20.55 -6.20
N PRO A 56 -8.61 -19.83 -5.79
CA PRO A 56 -8.19 -18.63 -6.48
C PRO A 56 -7.46 -18.96 -7.79
N VAL A 57 -7.76 -18.18 -8.82
CA VAL A 57 -6.96 -18.09 -10.05
C VAL A 57 -6.60 -16.63 -10.24
N CYS A 58 -5.32 -16.32 -10.10
CA CYS A 58 -4.79 -14.99 -10.32
C CYS A 58 -4.30 -14.83 -11.76
N PHE A 59 -4.68 -13.73 -12.40
CA PHE A 59 -4.19 -13.34 -13.71
C PHE A 59 -3.28 -12.12 -13.54
N GLU A 60 -2.00 -12.31 -13.86
CA GLU A 60 -0.98 -11.27 -13.83
C GLU A 60 -0.52 -10.99 -15.25
N SER A 61 -0.61 -9.72 -15.68
CA SER A 61 -0.28 -9.38 -17.06
C SER A 61 1.22 -9.47 -17.31
N SER A 62 2.05 -9.35 -16.28
CA SER A 62 3.50 -9.47 -16.34
C SER A 62 3.98 -10.90 -16.10
N ASP A 63 5.29 -11.06 -16.23
CA ASP A 63 6.06 -12.28 -16.01
C ASP A 63 6.50 -12.51 -14.55
N ASP A 64 6.17 -11.62 -13.60
CA ASP A 64 6.54 -11.77 -12.17
C ASP A 64 5.50 -11.09 -11.25
N ILE A 65 5.58 -11.34 -9.95
CA ILE A 65 4.72 -10.73 -8.93
C ILE A 65 5.17 -9.30 -8.57
N GLY A 66 4.46 -8.69 -7.61
CA GLY A 66 4.91 -7.49 -6.89
C GLY A 66 4.41 -6.16 -7.45
N GLY A 67 4.03 -6.14 -8.73
CA GLY A 67 3.42 -4.97 -9.38
C GLY A 67 4.31 -3.72 -9.25
N LEU A 68 3.77 -2.64 -8.66
CA LEU A 68 4.45 -1.35 -8.47
C LEU A 68 5.86 -1.47 -7.88
N TRP A 69 6.09 -2.41 -6.95
CA TRP A 69 7.34 -2.52 -6.20
C TRP A 69 8.47 -3.19 -6.99
N ARG A 70 8.13 -3.79 -8.15
CA ARG A 70 9.11 -4.39 -9.03
C ARG A 70 9.67 -3.32 -9.96
N PHE A 71 10.86 -2.83 -9.63
CA PHE A 71 11.57 -1.89 -10.49
C PHE A 71 11.90 -2.52 -11.85
N LYS A 72 11.71 -1.73 -12.90
CA LYS A 72 12.20 -1.97 -14.27
C LYS A 72 12.74 -0.65 -14.81
N GLU A 73 13.78 -0.71 -15.62
CA GLU A 73 14.32 0.48 -16.28
C GLU A 73 13.29 1.08 -17.24
N ASP A 74 12.73 0.27 -18.13
CA ASP A 74 11.76 0.75 -19.11
C ASP A 74 10.32 0.69 -18.56
N PRO A 75 9.58 1.82 -18.55
CA PRO A 75 8.17 1.82 -18.18
C PRO A 75 7.31 1.01 -19.16
N GLU A 76 6.48 0.11 -18.64
CA GLU A 76 5.50 -0.64 -19.43
C GLU A 76 4.16 0.11 -19.47
N SER A 77 3.54 0.26 -20.64
CA SER A 77 2.45 1.22 -20.92
C SER A 77 1.21 1.09 -20.03
N ASP A 78 0.86 -0.10 -19.57
CA ASP A 78 -0.31 -0.38 -18.73
C ASP A 78 0.02 -0.70 -17.27
N ARG A 79 1.26 -0.47 -16.83
CA ARG A 79 1.71 -0.75 -15.47
C ARG A 79 2.25 0.47 -14.75
N ALA A 80 2.19 0.42 -13.44
CA ALA A 80 2.84 1.41 -12.61
C ALA A 80 4.36 1.31 -12.76
N SER A 81 5.03 2.45 -12.64
CA SER A 81 6.47 2.57 -12.79
C SER A 81 7.02 3.37 -11.62
N ILE A 82 8.14 2.90 -11.07
CA ILE A 82 8.89 3.56 -10.00
C ILE A 82 10.28 3.93 -10.49
N TYR A 83 10.89 4.91 -9.84
CA TYR A 83 12.30 5.23 -10.00
C TYR A 83 13.17 4.32 -9.14
N HIS A 84 14.45 4.20 -9.50
CA HIS A 84 15.34 3.18 -8.94
C HIS A 84 15.47 3.30 -7.43
N SER A 85 15.55 4.52 -6.89
CA SER A 85 15.86 4.81 -5.50
C SER A 85 14.66 4.81 -4.54
N VAL A 86 13.46 4.39 -4.97
CA VAL A 86 12.27 4.43 -4.11
C VAL A 86 12.51 3.65 -2.82
N ILE A 87 12.36 4.35 -1.69
CA ILE A 87 12.32 3.81 -0.34
C ILE A 87 10.90 4.03 0.21
N ILE A 88 10.29 2.96 0.75
CA ILE A 88 8.94 3.04 1.28
C ILE A 88 8.82 4.06 2.44
N ASN A 89 7.66 4.71 2.56
CA ASN A 89 7.37 5.72 3.59
C ASN A 89 6.76 5.16 4.88
N THR A 90 6.55 3.84 4.95
CA THR A 90 5.97 3.14 6.10
C THR A 90 6.96 2.12 6.64
N SER A 91 7.08 2.03 7.95
CA SER A 91 8.02 1.14 8.60
C SER A 91 7.61 -0.33 8.45
N LYS A 92 8.60 -1.23 8.46
CA LYS A 92 8.42 -2.68 8.28
C LYS A 92 7.34 -3.26 9.21
N GLU A 93 7.34 -2.89 10.49
CA GLU A 93 6.38 -3.38 11.49
C GLU A 93 4.95 -2.86 11.26
N MET A 94 4.80 -1.74 10.56
CA MET A 94 3.51 -1.13 10.26
C MET A 94 2.98 -1.52 8.86
N MET A 95 3.80 -2.20 8.06
CA MET A 95 3.46 -2.56 6.68
C MET A 95 3.43 -4.07 6.39
N CYS A 96 3.94 -4.91 7.28
CA CYS A 96 3.91 -6.36 7.07
C CYS A 96 2.45 -6.87 7.00
N PHE A 97 2.25 -8.01 6.35
CA PHE A 97 1.02 -8.78 6.50
C PHE A 97 0.90 -9.27 7.96
N SER A 98 -0.33 -9.38 8.45
CA SER A 98 -0.61 -9.57 9.88
C SER A 98 -0.06 -10.85 10.49
N ASP A 99 0.14 -11.88 9.67
CA ASP A 99 0.64 -13.19 10.06
C ASP A 99 2.01 -13.54 9.46
N PHE A 100 2.69 -12.57 8.87
CA PHE A 100 4.02 -12.76 8.28
C PHE A 100 4.93 -11.54 8.50
N PRO A 101 5.56 -11.42 9.68
CA PRO A 101 6.47 -10.33 9.98
C PRO A 101 7.62 -10.25 8.97
N ILE A 102 8.02 -9.02 8.62
CA ILE A 102 9.21 -8.80 7.79
C ILE A 102 10.46 -9.26 8.57
N PRO A 103 11.46 -9.90 7.92
CA PRO A 103 12.63 -10.41 8.62
C PRO A 103 13.32 -9.39 9.54
N ALA A 104 13.78 -9.86 10.70
CA ALA A 104 14.36 -9.00 11.73
C ALA A 104 15.55 -8.16 11.23
N HIS A 105 16.36 -8.70 10.31
CA HIS A 105 17.54 -8.04 9.74
C HIS A 105 17.22 -7.00 8.65
N PHE A 106 15.98 -6.95 8.13
CA PHE A 106 15.60 -5.92 7.17
C PHE A 106 15.52 -4.54 7.84
N PRO A 107 15.87 -3.44 7.12
CA PRO A 107 15.77 -2.09 7.66
C PRO A 107 14.32 -1.68 7.89
N ASN A 108 14.08 -0.71 8.78
CA ASN A 108 12.72 -0.23 9.06
C ASN A 108 12.05 0.40 7.83
N TYR A 109 12.80 1.19 7.06
CA TYR A 109 12.35 1.74 5.78
C TYR A 109 13.15 1.07 4.67
N MET A 110 12.46 0.31 3.83
CA MET A 110 13.08 -0.58 2.86
C MET A 110 13.14 0.06 1.47
N HIS A 111 14.25 -0.17 0.79
CA HIS A 111 14.34 0.01 -0.66
C HIS A 111 13.34 -0.90 -1.38
N ASN A 112 12.86 -0.49 -2.56
CA ASN A 112 11.89 -1.26 -3.35
C ASN A 112 12.33 -2.73 -3.59
N SER A 113 13.63 -2.99 -3.78
CA SER A 113 14.17 -4.35 -3.93
C SER A 113 13.91 -5.24 -2.71
N LEU A 114 14.05 -4.70 -1.49
CA LEU A 114 13.76 -5.45 -0.25
C LEU A 114 12.26 -5.67 -0.04
N ILE A 115 11.41 -4.77 -0.56
CA ILE A 115 9.96 -5.01 -0.62
C ILE A 115 9.66 -6.22 -1.52
N MET A 116 10.32 -6.29 -2.67
CA MET A 116 10.19 -7.42 -3.59
C MET A 116 10.67 -8.74 -2.96
N ASP A 117 11.80 -8.72 -2.24
CA ASP A 117 12.28 -9.89 -1.51
C ASP A 117 11.26 -10.36 -0.46
N TYR A 118 10.65 -9.43 0.29
CA TYR A 118 9.58 -9.76 1.22
C TYR A 118 8.35 -10.38 0.54
N PHE A 119 7.93 -9.86 -0.63
CA PHE A 119 6.81 -10.43 -1.38
C PHE A 119 7.11 -11.84 -1.90
N ARG A 120 8.35 -12.11 -2.33
CA ARG A 120 8.79 -13.46 -2.71
C ARG A 120 8.75 -14.40 -1.50
N LEU A 121 9.30 -13.99 -0.36
CA LEU A 121 9.21 -14.75 0.89
C LEU A 121 7.76 -15.08 1.27
N TYR A 122 6.85 -14.11 1.15
CA TYR A 122 5.43 -14.32 1.42
C TYR A 122 4.79 -15.31 0.43
N ALA A 123 5.05 -15.12 -0.87
CA ALA A 123 4.52 -16.00 -1.92
C ALA A 123 5.01 -17.44 -1.79
N ASP A 124 6.29 -17.62 -1.44
CA ASP A 124 6.90 -18.94 -1.24
C ASP A 124 6.36 -19.62 0.02
N ASN A 125 6.30 -18.90 1.15
CA ASN A 125 5.83 -19.43 2.44
C ASN A 125 4.38 -19.93 2.37
N PHE A 126 3.51 -19.22 1.66
CA PHE A 126 2.10 -19.60 1.49
C PHE A 126 1.81 -20.33 0.17
N HIS A 127 2.84 -20.67 -0.61
CA HIS A 127 2.74 -21.37 -1.89
C HIS A 127 1.78 -20.71 -2.88
N LEU A 128 1.80 -19.39 -2.99
CA LEU A 128 0.85 -18.59 -3.76
C LEU A 128 1.09 -18.66 -5.27
N THR A 129 2.34 -18.81 -5.70
CA THR A 129 2.77 -18.70 -7.10
C THR A 129 2.06 -19.70 -8.03
N LYS A 130 1.72 -20.90 -7.54
CA LYS A 130 0.98 -21.92 -8.33
C LYS A 130 -0.44 -21.50 -8.72
N HIS A 131 -0.99 -20.48 -8.07
CA HIS A 131 -2.31 -19.92 -8.35
C HIS A 131 -2.25 -18.74 -9.34
N ILE A 132 -1.05 -18.36 -9.80
CA ILE A 132 -0.84 -17.19 -10.65
C ILE A 132 -0.56 -17.65 -12.08
N ARG A 133 -1.32 -17.11 -13.02
CA ARG A 133 -1.07 -17.18 -14.46
C ARG A 133 -0.41 -15.90 -14.90
N PHE A 134 0.91 -15.95 -15.02
CA PHE A 134 1.72 -14.85 -15.57
C PHE A 134 1.46 -14.66 -17.06
N ASN A 135 1.87 -13.50 -17.57
CA ASN A 135 1.73 -13.11 -18.97
C ASN A 135 0.28 -13.30 -19.47
N THR A 136 -0.69 -13.07 -18.60
CA THR A 136 -2.12 -13.27 -18.88
C THR A 136 -2.90 -12.03 -18.47
N LYS A 137 -3.27 -11.23 -19.47
CA LYS A 137 -3.99 -9.97 -19.29
C LYS A 137 -5.50 -10.23 -19.26
N VAL A 138 -6.20 -9.65 -18.28
CA VAL A 138 -7.66 -9.63 -18.28
C VAL A 138 -8.15 -8.53 -19.22
N LEU A 139 -8.94 -8.91 -20.22
CA LEU A 139 -9.51 -8.00 -21.22
C LEU A 139 -10.91 -7.53 -20.83
N GLN A 140 -11.72 -8.42 -20.25
CA GLN A 140 -13.10 -8.14 -19.91
C GLN A 140 -13.57 -8.95 -18.69
N VAL A 141 -14.36 -8.32 -17.84
CA VAL A 141 -15.09 -8.95 -16.74
C VAL A 141 -16.56 -8.55 -16.86
N LYS A 142 -17.42 -9.52 -17.19
CA LYS A 142 -18.83 -9.28 -17.50
C LYS A 142 -19.75 -10.13 -16.62
N GLN A 143 -20.85 -9.55 -16.17
CA GLN A 143 -21.91 -10.29 -15.49
C GLN A 143 -22.51 -11.33 -16.46
N ARG A 144 -22.68 -12.57 -16.01
CA ARG A 144 -23.36 -13.59 -16.82
C ARG A 144 -24.84 -13.24 -17.04
N SER A 145 -25.45 -13.83 -18.06
CA SER A 145 -26.88 -13.62 -18.36
C SER A 145 -27.80 -14.01 -17.20
N ASP A 146 -27.38 -14.95 -16.34
CA ASP A 146 -28.10 -15.41 -15.16
C ASP A 146 -27.60 -14.79 -13.84
N PHE A 147 -26.84 -13.68 -13.89
CA PHE A 147 -26.18 -13.07 -12.73
C PHE A 147 -27.11 -12.81 -11.54
N SER A 148 -28.37 -12.43 -11.78
CA SER A 148 -29.35 -12.21 -10.71
C SER A 148 -29.59 -13.46 -9.85
N LYS A 149 -29.40 -14.66 -10.42
CA LYS A 149 -29.48 -15.95 -9.74
C LYS A 149 -28.11 -16.48 -9.34
N SER A 150 -27.15 -16.51 -10.27
CA SER A 150 -25.85 -17.15 -10.09
C SER A 150 -24.82 -16.27 -9.37
N GLY A 151 -24.84 -14.96 -9.61
CA GLY A 151 -23.80 -14.02 -9.19
C GLY A 151 -22.46 -14.22 -9.91
N GLN A 152 -22.41 -15.01 -10.98
CA GLN A 152 -21.19 -15.41 -11.66
C GLN A 152 -20.74 -14.43 -12.75
N TRP A 153 -19.44 -14.47 -13.04
CA TRP A 153 -18.77 -13.59 -13.99
C TRP A 153 -18.14 -14.37 -15.14
N ASP A 154 -18.27 -13.85 -16.36
CA ASP A 154 -17.45 -14.22 -17.51
C ASP A 154 -16.19 -13.34 -17.50
N VAL A 155 -15.03 -13.97 -17.41
CA VAL A 155 -13.71 -13.31 -17.45
C VAL A 155 -12.99 -13.71 -18.73
N GLU A 156 -12.74 -12.74 -19.59
CA GLU A 156 -11.96 -12.92 -20.82
C GLU A 156 -10.52 -12.50 -20.58
N THR A 157 -9.59 -13.37 -20.97
CA THR A 157 -8.14 -13.18 -20.81
C THR A 157 -7.42 -13.36 -22.14
N GLU A 158 -6.24 -12.78 -22.26
CA GLU A 158 -5.32 -12.93 -23.38
C GLU A 158 -3.92 -13.23 -22.86
N ASN A 159 -3.32 -14.30 -23.34
CA ASN A 159 -1.95 -14.66 -22.98
C ASN A 159 -0.92 -13.90 -23.86
N LYS A 160 0.38 -14.05 -23.57
CA LYS A 160 1.47 -13.46 -24.39
C LYS A 160 1.45 -13.84 -25.87
N ASP A 161 0.84 -14.96 -26.23
CA ASP A 161 0.77 -15.45 -27.61
C ASP A 161 -0.48 -14.90 -28.34
N GLY A 162 -1.24 -14.00 -27.71
CA GLY A 162 -2.48 -13.43 -28.25
C GLY A 162 -3.68 -14.39 -28.19
N LYS A 163 -3.54 -15.55 -27.53
CA LYS A 163 -4.62 -16.52 -27.38
C LYS A 163 -5.60 -16.04 -26.32
N LYS A 164 -6.87 -15.91 -26.74
CA LYS A 164 -7.97 -15.51 -25.86
C LYS A 164 -8.66 -16.70 -25.23
N GLU A 165 -8.92 -16.62 -23.93
CA GLU A 165 -9.65 -17.64 -23.17
C GLU A 165 -10.78 -16.99 -22.35
N ARG A 166 -11.90 -17.71 -22.21
CA ARG A 166 -13.03 -17.30 -21.38
C ARG A 166 -13.18 -18.26 -20.22
N HIS A 167 -13.40 -17.69 -19.04
CA HIS A 167 -13.52 -18.43 -17.79
C HIS A 167 -14.75 -17.96 -17.03
N ILE A 168 -15.40 -18.90 -16.34
CA ILE A 168 -16.50 -18.60 -15.42
C ILE A 168 -15.97 -18.62 -13.99
N PHE A 169 -16.29 -17.58 -13.22
CA PHE A 169 -15.92 -17.46 -11.81
C PHE A 169 -17.12 -17.07 -10.95
N ASP A 170 -17.11 -17.53 -9.70
CA ASP A 170 -18.16 -17.25 -8.70
C ASP A 170 -17.98 -15.88 -8.05
N ALA A 171 -16.74 -15.38 -8.03
CA ALA A 171 -16.42 -14.03 -7.58
C ALA A 171 -15.17 -13.47 -8.27
N VAL A 172 -15.03 -12.14 -8.26
CA VAL A 172 -13.89 -11.43 -8.84
C VAL A 172 -13.32 -10.44 -7.82
N MET A 173 -12.01 -10.47 -7.62
CA MET A 173 -11.24 -9.52 -6.81
C MET A 173 -10.29 -8.73 -7.71
N ILE A 174 -10.50 -7.41 -7.81
CA ILE A 174 -9.71 -6.52 -8.66
C ILE A 174 -8.58 -5.89 -7.85
N CYS A 175 -7.34 -6.15 -8.26
CA CYS A 175 -6.11 -5.80 -7.52
C CYS A 175 -5.08 -5.06 -8.40
N ILE A 176 -5.55 -4.27 -9.38
CA ILE A 176 -4.70 -3.66 -10.43
C ILE A 176 -3.92 -2.41 -9.98
N GLY A 177 -4.12 -1.95 -8.75
CA GLY A 177 -3.56 -0.69 -8.26
C GLY A 177 -4.22 0.55 -8.87
N HIS A 178 -3.69 1.74 -8.55
CA HIS A 178 -4.26 3.03 -8.98
C HIS A 178 -3.20 4.10 -9.31
N HIS A 179 -1.95 3.66 -9.50
CA HIS A 179 -0.80 4.51 -9.83
C HIS A 179 -0.22 4.16 -11.22
N CYS A 180 -1.08 3.82 -12.17
CA CYS A 180 -0.67 3.42 -13.52
C CYS A 180 -0.77 4.60 -14.50
N TYR A 181 -1.95 5.19 -14.67
CA TYR A 181 -2.16 6.21 -15.71
C TYR A 181 -1.68 7.60 -15.25
N PRO A 182 -0.66 8.20 -15.88
CA PRO A 182 -0.13 9.49 -15.45
C PRO A 182 -1.19 10.59 -15.66
N ASN A 183 -1.30 11.50 -14.68
CA ASN A 183 -2.09 12.71 -14.84
C ASN A 183 -1.18 13.83 -15.35
N LEU A 184 -1.19 14.10 -16.66
CA LEU A 184 -0.32 15.09 -17.30
C LEU A 184 -1.15 16.26 -17.87
N PRO A 185 -1.49 17.28 -17.07
CA PRO A 185 -2.39 18.36 -17.47
C PRO A 185 -1.64 19.46 -18.26
N LEU A 186 -1.15 19.15 -19.46
CA LEU A 186 -0.39 20.10 -20.28
C LEU A 186 -1.17 21.38 -20.60
N GLN A 187 -2.49 21.28 -20.71
CA GLN A 187 -3.39 22.41 -20.95
C GLN A 187 -3.37 23.47 -19.83
N ASP A 188 -2.94 23.10 -18.62
CA ASP A 188 -2.84 24.03 -17.48
C ASP A 188 -1.55 24.89 -17.55
N PHE A 189 -0.67 24.64 -18.53
CA PHE A 189 0.66 25.24 -18.63
C PHE A 189 0.88 25.91 -19.99
N PRO A 190 0.43 27.17 -20.17
CA PRO A 190 0.55 27.87 -21.44
C PRO A 190 2.00 27.91 -21.96
N GLY A 191 2.17 27.67 -23.26
CA GLY A 191 3.48 27.71 -23.93
C GLY A 191 4.34 26.46 -23.78
N ILE A 192 3.87 25.41 -23.09
CA ILE A 192 4.62 24.13 -22.94
C ILE A 192 4.96 23.48 -24.28
N ASP A 193 4.15 23.72 -25.30
CA ASP A 193 4.37 23.32 -26.69
C ASP A 193 5.59 24.01 -27.33
N THR A 194 5.98 25.17 -26.82
CA THR A 194 7.20 25.90 -27.25
C THR A 194 8.44 25.49 -26.44
N PHE A 195 8.28 24.64 -25.42
CA PHE A 195 9.39 24.27 -24.54
C PHE A 195 10.43 23.44 -25.30
N THR A 196 11.67 23.91 -25.31
CA THR A 196 12.76 23.29 -26.09
C THR A 196 13.52 22.20 -25.34
N GLY A 197 13.41 22.17 -24.01
CA GLY A 197 13.99 21.11 -23.17
C GLY A 197 13.15 19.84 -23.15
N LYS A 198 13.62 18.82 -22.42
CA LYS A 198 12.87 17.57 -22.24
C LYS A 198 11.82 17.74 -21.15
N TYR A 199 10.63 17.19 -21.35
CA TYR A 199 9.66 17.07 -20.27
C TYR A 199 8.98 15.72 -20.28
N PHE A 200 8.66 15.21 -19.09
CA PHE A 200 7.95 13.93 -18.92
C PHE A 200 7.25 13.87 -17.56
N HIS A 201 6.39 12.88 -17.39
CA HIS A 201 5.75 12.61 -16.09
C HIS A 201 6.71 11.87 -15.15
N SER A 202 6.57 12.05 -13.84
CA SER A 202 7.31 11.30 -12.80
C SER A 202 7.32 9.77 -12.95
N ARG A 203 6.41 9.21 -13.77
CA ARG A 203 6.34 7.79 -14.13
C ARG A 203 7.57 7.34 -14.94
N ASP A 204 8.11 8.23 -15.76
CA ASP A 204 9.20 7.96 -16.70
C ASP A 204 10.57 8.35 -16.12
N TYR A 205 10.59 8.98 -14.94
CA TYR A 205 11.83 9.21 -14.21
C TYR A 205 12.39 7.89 -13.66
N LYS A 206 13.71 7.68 -13.79
CA LYS A 206 14.39 6.46 -13.32
C LYS A 206 15.58 6.74 -12.43
N THR A 207 16.52 7.52 -12.95
CA THR A 207 17.76 7.87 -12.27
C THR A 207 18.18 9.30 -12.65
N PRO A 208 19.08 9.95 -11.87
CA PRO A 208 19.41 11.36 -12.08
C PRO A 208 20.56 11.60 -13.06
N GLU A 209 21.31 10.58 -13.48
CA GLU A 209 22.63 10.75 -14.14
C GLU A 209 22.57 11.54 -15.45
N GLU A 210 21.51 11.37 -16.27
CA GLU A 210 21.28 12.12 -17.52
C GLU A 210 21.23 13.65 -17.29
N TRP A 211 20.96 14.07 -16.05
CA TRP A 211 20.67 15.45 -15.65
C TRP A 211 21.83 16.15 -14.95
N ARG A 212 23.02 15.52 -14.94
CA ARG A 212 24.21 16.11 -14.32
C ARG A 212 24.52 17.50 -14.92
N ASN A 213 24.76 18.48 -14.05
CA ASN A 213 25.08 19.87 -14.39
C ASN A 213 24.02 20.62 -15.23
N LYS A 214 22.80 20.10 -15.35
CA LYS A 214 21.65 20.73 -16.03
C LYS A 214 20.73 21.49 -15.07
N LYS A 215 19.83 22.34 -15.57
CA LYS A 215 18.76 22.97 -14.78
C LYS A 215 17.46 22.18 -14.92
N ALA A 216 16.81 21.87 -13.81
CA ALA A 216 15.56 21.10 -13.79
C ALA A 216 14.45 21.81 -13.01
N VAL A 217 13.21 21.69 -13.50
CA VAL A 217 11.99 22.11 -12.80
C VAL A 217 11.15 20.89 -12.49
N VAL A 218 10.79 20.68 -11.22
CA VAL A 218 9.87 19.62 -10.79
C VAL A 218 8.55 20.26 -10.39
N ILE A 219 7.45 19.83 -11.03
CA ILE A 219 6.11 20.37 -10.83
C ILE A 219 5.32 19.43 -9.92
N GLY A 220 4.90 19.94 -8.77
CA GLY A 220 4.13 19.20 -7.78
C GLY A 220 5.00 18.73 -6.61
N ILE A 221 4.42 18.79 -5.41
CA ILE A 221 5.13 18.50 -4.15
C ILE A 221 4.53 17.29 -3.41
N GLY A 222 4.00 16.32 -4.15
CA GLY A 222 3.73 15.00 -3.58
C GLY A 222 5.03 14.25 -3.24
N ASN A 223 4.93 13.02 -2.72
CA ASN A 223 6.10 12.20 -2.40
C ASN A 223 7.06 12.06 -3.58
N SER A 224 6.56 11.74 -4.78
CA SER A 224 7.40 11.66 -5.98
C SER A 224 8.06 13.00 -6.34
N GLY A 225 7.36 14.12 -6.19
CA GLY A 225 7.93 15.44 -6.48
C GLY A 225 9.06 15.80 -5.53
N GLY A 226 8.88 15.53 -4.23
CA GLY A 226 9.92 15.73 -3.22
C GLY A 226 11.14 14.84 -3.46
N ASP A 227 10.93 13.54 -3.68
CA ASP A 227 12.01 12.57 -3.87
C ASP A 227 12.82 12.86 -5.14
N ILE A 228 12.15 13.09 -6.26
CA ILE A 228 12.81 13.43 -7.54
C ILE A 228 13.57 14.74 -7.43
N ALA A 229 12.99 15.77 -6.79
CA ALA A 229 13.68 17.05 -6.61
C ALA A 229 14.94 16.91 -5.74
N VAL A 230 14.86 16.14 -4.65
CA VAL A 230 16.01 15.83 -3.79
C VAL A 230 17.08 15.07 -4.55
N GLU A 231 16.72 14.02 -5.27
CA GLU A 231 17.67 13.20 -6.00
C GLU A 231 18.37 13.98 -7.12
N LEU A 232 17.60 14.68 -7.96
CA LEU A 232 18.14 15.53 -9.02
C LEU A 232 19.09 16.59 -8.46
N SER A 233 18.73 17.23 -7.34
CA SER A 233 19.52 18.31 -6.76
C SER A 233 20.95 17.90 -6.43
N ARG A 234 21.24 16.60 -6.26
CA ARG A 234 22.58 16.08 -5.95
C ARG A 234 23.51 16.09 -7.16
N VAL A 235 22.98 16.16 -8.38
CA VAL A 235 23.80 16.09 -9.62
C VAL A 235 23.56 17.25 -10.58
N THR A 236 22.38 17.88 -10.56
CA THR A 236 22.02 19.02 -11.42
C THR A 236 22.74 20.30 -11.01
N LYS A 237 22.84 21.27 -11.92
CA LYS A 237 23.32 22.62 -11.61
C LYS A 237 22.34 23.37 -10.68
N GLN A 238 21.03 23.19 -10.89
CA GLN A 238 20.00 23.77 -10.04
C GLN A 238 18.66 23.03 -10.22
N VAL A 239 17.94 22.81 -9.12
CA VAL A 239 16.55 22.34 -9.15
C VAL A 239 15.61 23.45 -8.67
N TYR A 240 14.47 23.58 -9.37
CA TYR A 240 13.35 24.39 -8.94
C TYR A 240 12.15 23.49 -8.64
N LEU A 241 11.64 23.54 -7.42
CA LEU A 241 10.46 22.76 -7.01
C LEU A 241 9.23 23.67 -7.04
N SER A 242 8.40 23.52 -8.06
CA SER A 242 7.18 24.30 -8.24
C SER A 242 6.00 23.67 -7.50
N THR A 243 5.31 24.47 -6.68
CA THR A 243 4.11 24.04 -5.97
C THR A 243 3.02 25.10 -5.98
N ARG A 244 1.78 24.67 -6.26
CA ARG A 244 0.59 25.54 -6.25
C ARG A 244 0.12 25.90 -4.84
N ARG A 245 0.30 24.99 -3.89
CA ARG A 245 -0.37 25.04 -2.59
C ARG A 245 0.57 24.89 -1.40
N GLY A 246 1.85 24.56 -1.62
CA GLY A 246 2.72 24.06 -0.56
C GLY A 246 2.30 22.65 -0.10
N ALA A 247 3.03 22.11 0.88
CA ALA A 247 2.69 20.85 1.56
C ALA A 247 3.35 20.81 2.93
N TRP A 248 2.69 20.13 3.87
CA TRP A 248 3.33 19.74 5.12
C TRP A 248 4.29 18.59 4.84
N ILE A 249 5.55 18.74 5.27
CA ILE A 249 6.58 17.72 5.12
C ILE A 249 6.77 17.01 6.45
N LEU A 250 6.71 15.68 6.43
CA LEU A 250 7.07 14.82 7.54
C LEU A 250 8.39 14.12 7.24
N ASN A 251 9.00 13.63 8.31
CA ASN A 251 10.24 12.88 8.28
C ASN A 251 9.97 11.45 8.74
N ARG A 252 10.61 10.47 8.10
CA ARG A 252 10.61 9.08 8.54
C ARG A 252 11.21 8.97 9.94
N VAL A 253 12.33 9.68 10.17
CA VAL A 253 13.04 9.71 11.44
C VAL A 253 12.36 10.68 12.41
N SER A 254 11.67 10.12 13.40
CA SER A 254 10.94 10.87 14.43
C SER A 254 11.72 10.95 15.75
N ILE A 255 11.01 11.22 16.85
CA ILE A 255 11.56 11.41 18.19
C ILE A 255 12.42 10.19 18.59
N LYS A 256 13.64 10.46 19.09
CA LYS A 256 14.65 9.44 19.46
C LYS A 256 15.09 8.53 18.30
N GLY A 257 14.88 8.95 17.06
CA GLY A 257 15.25 8.17 15.88
C GLY A 257 14.27 7.04 15.52
N LEU A 258 13.13 6.94 16.21
CA LEU A 258 12.13 5.93 15.93
C LEU A 258 11.33 6.25 14.65
N PRO A 259 10.80 5.22 13.94
CA PRO A 259 9.90 5.43 12.82
C PRO A 259 8.66 6.23 13.21
N LEU A 260 8.31 7.24 12.42
CA LEU A 260 7.19 8.16 12.70
C LEU A 260 5.84 7.44 12.85
N ASP A 261 5.58 6.45 12.01
CA ASP A 261 4.30 5.76 11.98
C ASP A 261 4.10 4.81 13.17
N MET A 262 5.18 4.26 13.74
CA MET A 262 5.13 3.47 14.98
C MET A 262 4.70 4.29 16.21
N LEU A 263 4.84 5.62 16.17
CA LEU A 263 4.36 6.48 17.25
C LEU A 263 2.82 6.58 17.27
N LYS A 264 2.15 6.22 16.17
CA LYS A 264 0.69 6.19 16.10
C LYS A 264 0.17 4.94 16.81
N ASN A 265 -0.58 5.12 17.89
CA ASN A 265 -1.19 4.02 18.64
C ASN A 265 -2.69 4.24 18.85
N ARG A 266 -3.36 3.23 19.43
CA ARG A 266 -4.82 3.28 19.69
C ARG A 266 -5.22 4.42 20.62
N ILE A 267 -4.36 4.82 21.56
CA ILE A 267 -4.62 5.97 22.44
C ILE A 267 -4.67 7.25 21.61
N MET A 268 -3.72 7.46 20.70
CA MET A 268 -3.78 8.59 19.77
C MET A 268 -5.02 8.55 18.87
N ALA A 269 -5.46 7.36 18.45
CA ALA A 269 -6.71 7.22 17.69
C ALA A 269 -7.94 7.61 18.53
N ILE A 270 -7.99 7.23 19.80
CA ILE A 270 -9.06 7.63 20.74
C ILE A 270 -9.02 9.15 20.97
N LEU A 271 -7.84 9.71 21.21
CA LEU A 271 -7.68 11.16 21.37
C LEU A 271 -8.14 11.92 20.11
N ARG A 272 -7.97 11.36 18.92
CA ARG A 272 -8.50 11.96 17.68
C ARG A 272 -10.02 12.01 17.62
N VAL A 273 -10.71 11.09 18.27
CA VAL A 273 -12.18 11.06 18.34
C VAL A 273 -12.70 12.05 19.39
N ILE A 274 -11.96 12.21 20.49
CA ILE A 274 -12.38 13.05 21.63
C ILE A 274 -12.02 14.52 21.42
N LEU A 275 -10.84 14.81 20.86
CA LEU A 275 -10.32 16.17 20.76
C LEU A 275 -10.79 16.88 19.48
N PRO A 276 -11.03 18.21 19.53
CA PRO A 276 -11.36 18.97 18.33
C PRO A 276 -10.27 18.87 17.26
N PHE A 277 -10.67 18.66 16.00
CA PHE A 277 -9.77 18.49 14.85
C PHE A 277 -8.73 19.62 14.73
N GLY A 278 -9.15 20.87 14.95
CA GLY A 278 -8.27 22.03 14.89
C GLY A 278 -7.16 22.00 15.95
N MET A 279 -7.45 21.49 17.16
CA MET A 279 -6.46 21.39 18.22
C MET A 279 -5.41 20.33 17.91
N ILE A 280 -5.84 19.17 17.40
CA ILE A 280 -4.96 18.08 16.96
C ILE A 280 -4.01 18.59 15.87
N CYS A 281 -4.56 19.29 14.88
CA CYS A 281 -3.76 19.89 13.81
C CYS A 281 -2.77 20.92 14.35
N SER A 282 -3.19 21.81 15.25
CA SER A 282 -2.31 22.84 15.82
C SER A 282 -1.13 22.26 16.59
N VAL A 283 -1.34 21.20 17.38
CA VAL A 283 -0.25 20.52 18.10
C VAL A 283 0.72 19.87 17.10
N ALA A 284 0.20 19.13 16.12
CA ALA A 284 1.03 18.44 15.14
C ALA A 284 1.79 19.41 14.22
N GLU A 285 1.15 20.48 13.75
CA GLU A 285 1.79 21.52 12.94
C GLU A 285 2.84 22.29 13.73
N LYS A 286 2.62 22.55 15.03
CA LYS A 286 3.65 23.14 15.90
C LYS A 286 4.86 22.22 16.02
N GLN A 287 4.66 20.91 16.19
CA GLN A 287 5.77 19.94 16.24
C GLN A 287 6.53 19.85 14.91
N LEU A 288 5.84 19.89 13.77
CA LEU A 288 6.51 19.91 12.46
C LEU A 288 7.33 21.20 12.26
N ASN A 289 6.77 22.36 12.63
CA ASN A 289 7.47 23.63 12.51
C ASN A 289 8.64 23.79 13.49
N GLN A 290 8.65 23.05 14.60
CA GLN A 290 9.82 22.99 15.49
C GLN A 290 11.03 22.31 14.82
N ARG A 291 10.80 21.42 13.84
CA ARG A 291 11.89 20.80 13.09
C ARG A 291 12.44 21.76 12.03
N PHE A 292 11.55 22.40 11.27
CA PHE A 292 11.86 23.53 10.40
C PHE A 292 10.55 24.29 10.07
N ASP A 293 10.61 25.63 10.05
CA ASP A 293 9.42 26.45 9.80
C ASP A 293 9.02 26.38 8.33
N HIS A 294 7.86 25.80 8.03
CA HIS A 294 7.39 25.63 6.66
C HIS A 294 7.13 26.97 5.96
N SER A 295 6.86 28.05 6.69
CA SER A 295 6.66 29.39 6.13
C SER A 295 7.98 29.95 5.61
N LEU A 296 9.06 29.81 6.39
CA LEU A 296 10.41 30.26 6.00
C LEU A 296 10.95 29.50 4.79
N TYR A 297 10.53 28.25 4.60
CA TYR A 297 10.95 27.38 3.50
C TYR A 297 10.02 27.48 2.28
N ASN A 298 9.03 28.38 2.28
CA ASN A 298 8.00 28.52 1.22
C ASN A 298 7.17 27.24 0.97
N LEU A 299 7.00 26.41 1.99
CA LEU A 299 6.27 25.15 1.92
C LEU A 299 4.91 25.18 2.63
N LYS A 300 4.65 26.17 3.48
CA LYS A 300 3.44 26.22 4.31
C LYS A 300 2.17 26.28 3.46
N PRO A 301 1.28 25.28 3.55
CA PRO A 301 0.04 25.31 2.82
C PRO A 301 -1.05 26.10 3.55
N LYS A 302 -2.10 26.48 2.79
CA LYS A 302 -3.32 27.10 3.36
C LYS A 302 -4.19 26.10 4.15
N HIS A 303 -4.04 24.79 3.89
CA HIS A 303 -4.83 23.75 4.55
C HIS A 303 -4.13 23.19 5.80
N ARG A 304 -4.91 22.56 6.69
CA ARG A 304 -4.38 21.90 7.90
C ARG A 304 -3.70 20.57 7.57
N LEU A 305 -2.82 20.10 8.46
CA LEU A 305 -1.98 18.91 8.26
C LEU A 305 -2.72 17.66 7.77
N PHE A 306 -3.87 17.36 8.37
CA PHE A 306 -4.63 16.14 8.07
C PHE A 306 -5.78 16.36 7.06
N SER A 307 -5.87 17.53 6.45
CA SER A 307 -6.86 17.83 5.42
C SER A 307 -6.46 17.33 4.02
N GLN A 308 -5.18 17.01 3.83
CA GLN A 308 -4.63 16.41 2.60
C GLN A 308 -3.55 15.40 2.97
N HIS A 309 -3.21 14.51 2.04
CA HIS A 309 -2.10 13.58 2.26
C HIS A 309 -0.79 14.37 2.30
N PRO A 310 -0.03 14.30 3.40
CA PRO A 310 1.18 15.08 3.53
C PRO A 310 2.38 14.36 2.90
N THR A 311 3.46 15.10 2.66
CA THR A 311 4.64 14.58 1.96
C THR A 311 5.67 14.08 2.96
N VAL A 312 6.25 12.91 2.74
CA VAL A 312 7.29 12.34 3.60
C VAL A 312 8.62 12.48 2.87
N ASN A 313 9.52 13.34 3.37
CA ASN A 313 10.85 13.50 2.80
C ASN A 313 11.83 14.03 3.85
N ASP A 314 12.85 13.23 4.16
CA ASP A 314 13.82 13.52 5.21
C ASP A 314 14.89 14.56 4.79
N ASP A 315 15.18 14.64 3.50
CA ASP A 315 16.29 15.39 2.93
C ASP A 315 15.89 16.78 2.43
N LEU A 316 14.62 16.94 2.01
CA LEU A 316 14.12 18.14 1.33
C LEU A 316 14.47 19.45 2.06
N PRO A 317 14.27 19.58 3.39
CA PRO A 317 14.64 20.82 4.08
C PRO A 317 16.13 21.17 3.93
N ASN A 318 17.03 20.21 4.07
CA ASN A 318 18.48 20.46 3.94
C ASN A 318 18.87 20.84 2.51
N ARG A 319 18.20 20.27 1.50
CA ARG A 319 18.43 20.62 0.09
C ARG A 319 17.95 22.04 -0.25
N ILE A 320 16.85 22.48 0.37
CA ILE A 320 16.37 23.87 0.29
C ILE A 320 17.34 24.82 1.00
N LEU A 321 17.74 24.50 2.23
CA LEU A 321 18.63 25.34 3.03
C LEU A 321 20.01 25.53 2.39
N SER A 322 20.50 24.54 1.65
CA SER A 322 21.74 24.63 0.87
C SER A 322 21.59 25.30 -0.50
N GLY A 323 20.38 25.75 -0.85
CA GLY A 323 20.09 26.43 -2.13
C GLY A 323 20.02 25.53 -3.36
N THR A 324 20.38 24.24 -3.23
CA THR A 324 20.36 23.27 -4.34
C THR A 324 18.95 22.97 -4.86
N ILE A 325 17.93 23.18 -4.02
CA ILE A 325 16.51 23.25 -4.41
C ILE A 325 15.99 24.64 -4.08
N GLN A 326 15.39 25.31 -5.07
CA GLN A 326 14.65 26.55 -4.87
C GLN A 326 13.16 26.29 -5.03
N VAL A 327 12.38 26.53 -3.97
CA VAL A 327 10.93 26.41 -4.02
C VAL A 327 10.35 27.61 -4.79
N LYS A 328 9.45 27.33 -5.73
CA LYS A 328 8.79 28.33 -6.58
C LYS A 328 7.27 28.16 -6.53
N PRO A 329 6.49 29.23 -6.78
CA PRO A 329 5.04 29.09 -6.93
C PRO A 329 4.71 28.32 -8.22
N ASN A 330 3.44 28.29 -8.61
CA ASN A 330 3.05 27.63 -9.85
C ASN A 330 3.71 28.30 -11.07
N ILE A 331 3.83 27.54 -12.16
CA ILE A 331 4.30 28.06 -13.43
C ILE A 331 3.16 28.85 -14.08
N ARG A 332 3.49 30.06 -14.52
CA ARG A 332 2.59 30.94 -15.24
C ARG A 332 2.58 30.62 -16.74
N ARG A 333 3.77 30.42 -17.33
CA ARG A 333 3.95 30.01 -18.73
C ARG A 333 5.37 29.55 -19.03
N PHE A 334 5.50 28.80 -20.13
CA PHE A 334 6.77 28.45 -20.77
C PHE A 334 7.03 29.34 -21.98
N GLN A 335 8.30 29.66 -22.24
CA GLN A 335 8.75 30.43 -23.40
C GLN A 335 10.12 29.90 -23.86
N GLY A 336 10.17 29.04 -24.88
CA GLY A 336 11.44 28.47 -25.35
C GLY A 336 12.11 27.58 -24.30
N SER A 337 13.29 27.95 -23.79
CA SER A 337 13.92 27.26 -22.65
C SER A 337 13.61 27.90 -21.30
N SER A 338 12.81 28.96 -21.27
CA SER A 338 12.53 29.75 -20.07
C SER A 338 11.19 29.38 -19.42
N VAL A 339 11.16 29.46 -18.09
CA VAL A 339 9.97 29.18 -17.26
C VAL A 339 9.66 30.41 -16.42
N GLU A 340 8.48 31.02 -16.62
CA GLU A 340 7.97 32.12 -15.81
C GLU A 340 7.02 31.59 -14.73
N PHE A 341 7.22 32.01 -13.49
CA PHE A 341 6.41 31.62 -12.34
C PHE A 341 5.39 32.71 -11.97
N ASP A 342 4.38 32.36 -11.18
CA ASP A 342 3.29 33.28 -10.79
C ASP A 342 3.76 34.50 -9.99
N ASP A 343 4.94 34.45 -9.36
CA ASP A 343 5.55 35.59 -8.67
C ASP A 343 6.30 36.55 -9.62
N GLY A 344 6.27 36.29 -10.93
CA GLY A 344 6.97 37.05 -11.96
C GLY A 344 8.45 36.69 -12.09
N SER A 345 8.98 35.78 -11.26
CA SER A 345 10.34 35.30 -11.43
C SER A 345 10.47 34.42 -12.68
N VAL A 346 11.61 34.51 -13.36
CA VAL A 346 11.91 33.77 -14.58
C VAL A 346 13.18 32.96 -14.38
N VAL A 347 13.16 31.72 -14.84
CA VAL A 347 14.35 30.87 -14.93
C VAL A 347 14.61 30.56 -16.39
N GLU A 348 15.79 30.92 -16.87
CA GLU A 348 16.25 30.67 -18.23
C GLU A 348 17.06 29.36 -18.31
N ASP A 349 17.22 28.82 -19.52
CA ASP A 349 17.98 27.60 -19.84
C ASP A 349 17.52 26.35 -19.07
N VAL A 350 16.22 26.14 -18.92
CA VAL A 350 15.71 24.92 -18.29
C VAL A 350 15.85 23.76 -19.26
N ASP A 351 16.60 22.73 -18.86
CA ASP A 351 16.86 21.53 -19.67
C ASP A 351 15.78 20.45 -19.45
N LEU A 352 15.21 20.39 -18.25
CA LEU A 352 14.28 19.36 -17.82
C LEU A 352 13.07 19.92 -17.08
N VAL A 353 11.88 19.42 -17.43
CA VAL A 353 10.65 19.60 -16.63
C VAL A 353 10.06 18.24 -16.26
N VAL A 354 9.93 17.95 -14.97
CA VAL A 354 9.29 16.72 -14.48
C VAL A 354 7.92 17.04 -13.91
N PHE A 355 6.87 16.47 -14.50
CA PHE A 355 5.51 16.55 -13.98
C PHE A 355 5.27 15.47 -12.92
N ALA A 356 5.37 15.84 -11.65
CA ALA A 356 5.01 15.01 -10.50
C ALA A 356 3.55 15.26 -10.07
N THR A 357 2.65 15.22 -11.06
CA THR A 357 1.24 15.67 -10.97
C THR A 357 0.24 14.55 -10.65
N GLY A 358 0.74 13.39 -10.24
CA GLY A 358 -0.04 12.26 -9.74
C GLY A 358 -0.60 11.37 -10.85
N TYR A 359 -1.58 10.54 -10.48
CA TYR A 359 -2.10 9.49 -11.34
C TYR A 359 -3.62 9.50 -11.38
N ARG A 360 -4.17 8.95 -12.46
CA ARG A 360 -5.57 8.60 -12.64
C ARG A 360 -5.73 7.09 -12.57
N PHE A 361 -6.92 6.63 -12.18
CA PHE A 361 -7.29 5.22 -12.28
C PHE A 361 -8.55 5.03 -13.12
N SER A 362 -8.70 3.84 -13.67
CA SER A 362 -9.86 3.40 -14.43
C SER A 362 -9.93 1.87 -14.41
N PHE A 363 -11.09 1.32 -14.76
CA PHE A 363 -11.32 -0.12 -14.87
C PHE A 363 -11.78 -0.46 -16.30
N PRO A 364 -10.89 -0.40 -17.31
CA PRO A 364 -11.29 -0.49 -18.72
C PRO A 364 -11.91 -1.85 -19.10
N PHE A 365 -11.64 -2.89 -18.32
CA PHE A 365 -12.20 -4.24 -18.50
C PHE A 365 -13.54 -4.44 -17.79
N LEU A 366 -13.98 -3.49 -16.96
CA LEU A 366 -15.30 -3.52 -16.33
C LEU A 366 -16.30 -2.66 -17.11
N PRO A 367 -17.54 -3.12 -17.26
CA PRO A 367 -18.58 -2.29 -17.86
C PRO A 367 -18.95 -1.14 -16.91
N SER A 368 -19.24 0.03 -17.48
CA SER A 368 -19.49 1.28 -16.74
C SER A 368 -20.70 1.22 -15.81
N ASN A 369 -21.65 0.31 -16.07
CA ASN A 369 -22.81 0.07 -15.21
C ASN A 369 -22.47 -0.67 -13.90
N VAL A 370 -21.34 -1.37 -13.83
CA VAL A 370 -20.86 -2.01 -12.59
C VAL A 370 -20.14 -0.99 -11.73
N THR A 371 -19.24 -0.23 -12.33
CA THR A 371 -18.47 0.82 -11.64
C THR A 371 -18.03 1.84 -12.68
N SER A 372 -18.40 3.10 -12.47
CA SER A 372 -17.88 4.23 -13.24
C SER A 372 -16.83 4.98 -12.42
N VAL A 373 -15.84 5.53 -13.12
CA VAL A 373 -14.85 6.43 -12.54
C VAL A 373 -15.04 7.79 -13.19
N SER A 374 -15.33 8.80 -12.38
CA SER A 374 -15.43 10.20 -12.80
C SER A 374 -14.51 11.03 -11.92
N GLU A 375 -13.70 11.90 -12.51
CA GLU A 375 -12.79 12.80 -11.77
C GLU A 375 -11.91 12.08 -10.72
N ASN A 376 -11.45 10.87 -11.03
CA ASN A 376 -10.66 10.03 -10.10
C ASN A 376 -11.42 9.64 -8.81
N GLN A 377 -12.74 9.60 -8.89
CA GLN A 377 -13.64 9.14 -7.84
C GLN A 377 -14.52 8.01 -8.35
N THR A 378 -14.92 7.12 -7.45
CA THR A 378 -15.82 6.03 -7.76
C THR A 378 -16.66 5.67 -6.53
N SER A 379 -17.89 5.23 -6.75
CA SER A 379 -18.82 4.89 -5.67
C SER A 379 -18.62 3.44 -5.26
N LEU A 380 -17.93 3.24 -4.14
CA LEU A 380 -17.69 1.92 -3.56
C LEU A 380 -17.99 1.94 -2.07
N TYR A 381 -18.82 1.01 -1.62
CA TYR A 381 -19.04 0.80 -0.20
C TYR A 381 -17.72 0.39 0.47
N LYS A 382 -17.25 1.27 1.38
CA LYS A 382 -15.97 1.14 2.09
C LYS A 382 -14.76 0.97 1.16
N TYR A 383 -14.80 1.54 -0.04
CA TYR A 383 -13.76 1.40 -1.07
C TYR A 383 -13.56 -0.05 -1.58
N VAL A 384 -14.54 -0.94 -1.38
CA VAL A 384 -14.45 -2.35 -1.78
C VAL A 384 -15.55 -2.78 -2.73
N PHE A 385 -16.82 -2.59 -2.35
CA PHE A 385 -17.94 -3.18 -3.10
C PHE A 385 -18.71 -2.14 -3.92
N PRO A 386 -19.04 -2.41 -5.19
CA PRO A 386 -20.01 -1.60 -5.91
C PRO A 386 -21.41 -1.76 -5.28
N PRO A 387 -22.04 -0.66 -4.81
CA PRO A 387 -23.28 -0.75 -4.04
C PRO A 387 -24.50 -1.18 -4.88
N GLU A 388 -24.51 -0.87 -6.18
CA GLU A 388 -25.63 -1.16 -7.09
C GLU A 388 -25.64 -2.60 -7.62
N LEU A 389 -24.69 -3.43 -7.19
CA LEU A 389 -24.54 -4.78 -7.69
C LEU A 389 -25.54 -5.73 -6.99
N GLN A 390 -26.37 -6.43 -7.78
CA GLN A 390 -27.42 -7.34 -7.27
C GLN A 390 -26.87 -8.47 -6.38
N ARG A 391 -25.63 -8.89 -6.61
CA ARG A 391 -24.94 -9.94 -5.85
C ARG A 391 -23.56 -9.41 -5.45
N PRO A 392 -23.14 -9.50 -4.19
CA PRO A 392 -21.87 -8.95 -3.72
C PRO A 392 -20.69 -9.88 -4.07
N THR A 393 -20.52 -10.21 -5.35
CA THR A 393 -19.49 -11.14 -5.87
C THR A 393 -18.36 -10.44 -6.62
N LEU A 394 -18.26 -9.11 -6.52
CA LEU A 394 -17.12 -8.33 -7.03
C LEU A 394 -16.60 -7.40 -5.95
N ALA A 395 -15.28 -7.42 -5.75
CA ALA A 395 -14.59 -6.58 -4.78
C ALA A 395 -13.36 -5.91 -5.42
N ILE A 396 -13.15 -4.64 -5.10
CA ILE A 396 -11.96 -3.87 -5.48
C ILE A 396 -11.07 -3.76 -4.25
N ILE A 397 -9.81 -4.19 -4.36
CA ILE A 397 -8.89 -4.33 -3.23
C ILE A 397 -7.69 -3.41 -3.41
N GLY A 398 -7.39 -2.59 -2.41
CA GLY A 398 -6.27 -1.64 -2.42
C GLY A 398 -6.55 -0.31 -3.12
N LEU A 399 -7.82 0.01 -3.44
CA LEU A 399 -8.22 1.35 -3.94
C LEU A 399 -8.48 2.33 -2.78
N VAL A 400 -7.46 2.57 -1.97
CA VAL A 400 -7.53 3.48 -0.82
C VAL A 400 -6.16 4.13 -0.56
N GLN A 401 -6.17 5.39 -0.10
CA GLN A 401 -4.95 6.13 0.25
C GLN A 401 -4.94 6.47 1.75
N PRO A 402 -4.47 5.55 2.60
CA PRO A 402 -4.44 5.74 4.05
C PRO A 402 -3.26 6.62 4.50
N LEU A 403 -3.33 7.12 5.75
CA LEU A 403 -2.14 7.58 6.50
C LEU A 403 -1.44 6.38 7.17
N GLY A 404 -1.02 5.40 6.37
CA GLY A 404 -0.43 4.13 6.77
C GLY A 404 -0.07 3.26 5.55
N ALA A 405 0.21 1.97 5.77
CA ALA A 405 0.58 1.05 4.70
C ALA A 405 -0.64 0.40 4.02
N ILE A 406 -0.55 0.17 2.70
CA ILE A 406 -1.64 -0.43 1.90
C ILE A 406 -1.75 -1.95 2.09
N MET A 407 -0.64 -2.64 2.37
CA MET A 407 -0.57 -4.09 2.49
C MET A 407 -1.49 -4.65 3.59
N PRO A 408 -1.41 -4.20 4.87
CA PRO A 408 -2.31 -4.70 5.91
C PRO A 408 -3.77 -4.30 5.66
N ILE A 409 -4.03 -3.16 5.00
CA ILE A 409 -5.40 -2.77 4.65
C ILE A 409 -5.95 -3.68 3.55
N SER A 410 -5.16 -3.98 2.53
CA SER A 410 -5.56 -4.88 1.44
C SER A 410 -5.80 -6.29 1.96
N GLU A 411 -5.00 -6.75 2.92
CA GLU A 411 -5.25 -8.00 3.64
C GLU A 411 -6.59 -7.98 4.38
N MET A 412 -6.89 -6.93 5.16
CA MET A 412 -8.19 -6.82 5.84
C MET A 412 -9.35 -6.71 4.86
N GLN A 413 -9.18 -5.98 3.74
CA GLN A 413 -10.17 -5.90 2.67
C GLN A 413 -10.39 -7.27 2.02
N ALA A 414 -9.33 -8.05 1.77
CA ALA A 414 -9.42 -9.38 1.18
C ALA A 414 -10.15 -10.37 2.12
N ARG A 415 -9.80 -10.36 3.41
CA ARG A 415 -10.51 -11.16 4.44
C ARG A 415 -11.99 -10.79 4.51
N TRP A 416 -12.29 -9.50 4.50
CA TRP A 416 -13.67 -9.02 4.54
C TRP A 416 -14.44 -9.28 3.24
N ALA A 417 -13.79 -9.16 2.09
CA ALA A 417 -14.36 -9.45 0.76
C ALA A 417 -14.85 -10.89 0.64
N HIS A 418 -14.18 -11.80 1.32
CA HIS A 418 -14.68 -13.15 1.52
C HIS A 418 -15.85 -13.22 2.51
N GLU A 419 -15.70 -12.65 3.71
CA GLU A 419 -16.72 -12.72 4.76
C GLU A 419 -18.05 -12.05 4.38
N SER A 420 -18.08 -11.04 3.50
CA SER A 420 -19.34 -10.45 3.01
C SER A 420 -20.17 -11.44 2.17
N SER A 421 -19.53 -12.45 1.58
CA SER A 421 -20.20 -13.58 0.92
C SER A 421 -20.83 -14.55 1.93
N LYS A 422 -20.49 -14.41 3.22
CA LYS A 422 -20.95 -15.20 4.37
C LYS A 422 -21.10 -14.28 5.60
N TYR A 423 -22.00 -13.29 5.59
CA TYR A 423 -22.23 -12.39 6.73
C TYR A 423 -22.30 -13.18 8.06
N ARG A 424 -21.25 -13.10 8.90
CA ARG A 424 -21.14 -13.91 10.14
C ARG A 424 -21.15 -13.06 11.39
N LEU A 425 -22.36 -12.72 11.82
CA LEU A 425 -22.73 -12.78 13.24
C LEU A 425 -23.49 -14.08 13.59
N ARG A 426 -23.75 -14.95 12.59
CA ARG A 426 -24.36 -16.29 12.73
C ARG A 426 -23.85 -17.25 11.63
N GLY A 427 -23.76 -18.56 11.91
CA GLY A 427 -23.47 -19.61 10.90
C GLY A 427 -22.36 -20.64 11.26
N PRO A 428 -22.06 -21.61 10.37
CA PRO A 428 -21.21 -22.78 10.65
C PRO A 428 -19.70 -22.48 10.86
N GLY A 429 -19.26 -22.31 12.11
CA GLY A 429 -17.91 -21.81 12.49
C GLY A 429 -17.97 -20.66 13.50
N LYS A 430 -19.18 -20.30 13.93
CA LYS A 430 -19.43 -19.67 15.23
C LYS A 430 -18.79 -20.53 16.32
N TRP A 431 -17.83 -19.99 17.05
CA TRP A 431 -17.30 -20.62 18.26
C TRP A 431 -17.70 -19.79 19.50
N PRO A 432 -18.08 -20.44 20.62
CA PRO A 432 -18.71 -19.75 21.76
C PRO A 432 -17.89 -18.64 22.41
N GLY A 433 -16.55 -18.65 22.26
CA GLY A 433 -15.65 -17.68 22.88
C GLY A 433 -15.25 -16.49 22.01
N ALA A 434 -15.75 -16.36 20.77
CA ALA A 434 -15.34 -15.28 19.86
C ALA A 434 -15.55 -13.88 20.48
N ARG A 435 -16.71 -13.67 21.12
CA ARG A 435 -17.03 -12.42 21.82
C ARG A 435 -16.12 -12.21 23.05
N GLN A 436 -15.86 -13.26 23.81
CA GLN A 436 -14.99 -13.20 25.00
C GLN A 436 -13.52 -12.94 24.64
N ALA A 437 -13.03 -13.53 23.53
CA ALA A 437 -11.67 -13.34 23.03
C ALA A 437 -11.41 -11.92 22.54
N ILE A 438 -12.43 -11.25 21.98
CA ILE A 438 -12.39 -9.83 21.62
C ILE A 438 -12.36 -8.96 22.88
N LEU A 439 -13.14 -9.31 23.90
CA LEU A 439 -13.26 -8.54 25.14
C LEU A 439 -12.06 -8.70 26.10
N THR A 440 -11.31 -9.81 26.02
CA THR A 440 -10.14 -10.14 26.87
C THR A 440 -8.80 -9.94 26.16
N GLN A 441 -8.79 -9.19 25.05
CA GLN A 441 -7.60 -9.00 24.20
C GLN A 441 -6.39 -8.47 24.98
N TRP A 442 -6.58 -7.54 25.91
CA TRP A 442 -5.51 -6.92 26.69
C TRP A 442 -4.86 -7.86 27.70
N GLU A 443 -5.64 -8.74 28.33
CA GLU A 443 -5.13 -9.75 29.28
C GLU A 443 -4.22 -10.76 28.55
N ARG A 444 -4.56 -11.11 27.31
CA ARG A 444 -3.76 -12.02 26.46
C ARG A 444 -2.48 -11.39 25.92
N VAL A 445 -2.45 -10.07 25.76
CA VAL A 445 -1.26 -9.30 25.38
C VAL A 445 -0.33 -9.12 26.59
N ALA A 446 -0.89 -8.94 27.79
CA ALA A 446 -0.12 -8.81 29.02
C ALA A 446 0.48 -10.16 29.51
N ARG A 447 -0.25 -11.26 29.33
CA ARG A 447 0.11 -12.60 29.85
C ARG A 447 1.53 -13.10 29.51
N PRO A 448 2.09 -12.88 28.31
CA PRO A 448 3.46 -13.27 27.97
C PRO A 448 4.53 -12.33 28.54
N MET A 449 4.14 -11.10 28.90
CA MET A 449 5.01 -10.09 29.52
C MET A 449 5.10 -10.24 31.05
N GLN A 450 4.25 -11.10 31.63
CA GLN A 450 4.37 -11.52 33.01
C GLN A 450 5.40 -12.65 33.07
N THR A 451 6.53 -12.44 33.76
CA THR A 451 7.45 -13.54 34.10
C THR A 451 6.70 -14.59 34.91
N ARG A 452 7.09 -15.87 34.81
CA ARG A 452 6.54 -16.96 35.63
C ARG A 452 6.42 -16.47 37.08
N ALA A 453 5.26 -16.69 37.70
CA ALA A 453 5.15 -16.49 39.14
C ALA A 453 6.22 -17.38 39.79
N CYS A 454 7.22 -16.76 40.44
CA CYS A 454 8.00 -17.48 41.43
C CYS A 454 7.04 -17.77 42.56
N ASP A 455 6.93 -19.05 42.96
CA ASP A 455 6.27 -19.39 44.20
C ASP A 455 6.89 -18.54 45.32
N GLU A 456 6.09 -17.72 45.99
CA GLU A 456 6.55 -17.05 47.20
C GLU A 456 7.05 -18.12 48.18
N PRO A 457 8.22 -17.93 48.81
CA PRO A 457 8.68 -18.88 49.80
C PRO A 457 7.65 -18.92 50.93
N LYS A 458 7.03 -20.09 51.13
CA LYS A 458 6.15 -20.33 52.28
C LYS A 458 6.90 -19.91 53.55
N PRO A 459 6.28 -19.12 54.45
CA PRO A 459 6.91 -18.79 55.72
C PRO A 459 7.25 -20.10 56.43
N ARG A 460 8.54 -20.30 56.75
CA ARG A 460 8.96 -21.37 57.66
C ARG A 460 8.17 -21.17 58.95
N ARG A 461 7.31 -22.13 59.29
CA ARG A 461 6.80 -22.27 60.65
C ARG A 461 8.01 -22.35 61.57
N SER A 462 8.15 -21.37 62.46
CA SER A 462 8.93 -21.55 63.68
C SER A 462 8.30 -22.69 64.46
N LEU A 463 9.04 -23.80 64.58
CA LEU A 463 8.80 -24.79 65.62
C LEU A 463 9.11 -24.14 66.96
N VAL A 464 8.03 -23.79 67.67
CA VAL A 464 7.89 -23.68 69.13
C VAL A 464 6.39 -23.96 69.35
N TRP A 465 5.90 -25.14 69.74
CA TRP A 465 6.47 -26.43 70.15
C TRP A 465 5.80 -27.56 69.36
#